data_AF-A0A3R8U134-F1
#
_entry.id   AF-A0A3R8U134-F1
#
_cell.length_a   1.000
_cell.length_b   1.000
_cell.length_c   1.000
_cell.angle_alpha   90.00
_cell.angle_beta   90.00
_cell.angle_gamma   90.00
#
_symmetry.space_group_name_H-M   'P 1'
#
loop_
_entity.id
_entity.type
_entity.pdbx_description
1 polymer ?
#
loop_
_entity_poly.entity_id
_entity_poly.type
_entity_poly.pdbx_seq_one_letter_code
_entity_poly.pdbx_strand_id
1 'polypeptide(L)'
;MLWLFRKKSPTQKALSRLQRQCRTAQTSDLIGAGLVIDVLHSSFLKEFGSISDFCNRSRSEQDGYMSRLAKLQGHGKTKLGADLMGLWVIAAQIDDVDTQCKAAEVMALLSRQANGVKP
;
A
#
# COMPACT_ATOMS: atom_id res chain seq x y z
N MET A 1 -16.61 -29.86 13.55
CA MET A 1 -17.08 -28.57 12.97
C MET A 1 -16.54 -27.42 13.82
N LEU A 2 -15.23 -27.14 13.73
CA LEU A 2 -14.53 -26.13 14.56
C LEU A 2 -13.64 -25.27 13.65
N TRP A 3 -14.26 -24.42 12.83
CA TRP A 3 -13.52 -23.61 11.85
C TRP A 3 -14.08 -22.21 11.65
N LEU A 4 -14.53 -21.55 12.71
CA LEU A 4 -15.10 -20.20 12.58
C LEU A 4 -14.63 -19.37 13.76
N PHE A 5 -13.46 -18.72 13.59
CA PHE A 5 -13.05 -17.40 14.11
C PHE A 5 -11.51 -17.30 14.04
N ARG A 6 -10.91 -17.52 12.86
CA ARG A 6 -9.52 -17.09 12.66
C ARG A 6 -9.49 -15.56 12.78
N LYS A 7 -8.91 -15.06 13.87
CA LYS A 7 -8.75 -13.64 14.14
C LYS A 7 -7.90 -13.03 13.03
N LYS A 8 -8.42 -12.00 12.35
CA LYS A 8 -7.68 -11.29 11.28
C LYS A 8 -6.32 -10.80 11.79
N SER A 9 -5.28 -10.98 10.99
CA SER A 9 -3.95 -10.41 11.26
C SER A 9 -3.99 -8.87 11.27
N PRO A 10 -2.99 -8.18 11.85
CA PRO A 10 -2.91 -6.72 11.82
C PRO A 10 -2.96 -6.14 10.40
N THR A 11 -2.22 -6.74 9.46
CA THR A 11 -2.19 -6.40 8.03
C THR A 11 -3.56 -6.62 7.36
N GLN A 12 -4.24 -7.74 7.63
CA GLN A 12 -5.60 -7.98 7.11
C GLN A 12 -6.64 -6.98 7.64
N LYS A 13 -6.50 -6.55 8.91
CA LYS A 13 -7.34 -5.49 9.48
C LYS A 13 -7.05 -4.15 8.82
N ALA A 14 -5.78 -3.81 8.62
CA ALA A 14 -5.37 -2.60 7.92
C ALA A 14 -5.91 -2.57 6.48
N LEU A 15 -5.80 -3.69 5.74
CA LEU A 15 -6.37 -3.84 4.40
C LEU A 15 -7.89 -3.61 4.42
N SER A 16 -8.61 -4.26 5.33
CA SER A 16 -10.06 -4.11 5.45
C SER A 16 -10.47 -2.65 5.70
N ARG A 17 -9.68 -1.92 6.51
CA ARG A 17 -9.90 -0.50 6.77
C ARG A 17 -9.64 0.36 5.53
N LEU A 18 -8.52 0.14 4.84
CA LEU A 18 -8.17 0.90 3.63
C LEU A 18 -9.17 0.65 2.49
N GLN A 19 -9.62 -0.58 2.30
CA GLN A 19 -10.68 -0.91 1.34
C GLN A 19 -12.01 -0.23 1.68
N ARG A 20 -12.36 -0.12 2.98
CA ARG A 20 -13.53 0.66 3.39
C ARG A 20 -13.35 2.14 3.06
N GLN A 21 -12.17 2.71 3.34
CA GLN A 21 -11.88 4.11 3.01
C GLN A 21 -11.97 4.36 1.50
N CYS A 22 -11.43 3.46 0.66
CA CYS A 22 -11.54 3.57 -0.79
C CYS A 22 -13.00 3.58 -1.26
N ARG A 23 -13.86 2.73 -0.67
CA ARG A 23 -15.29 2.68 -1.04
C ARG A 23 -16.08 3.94 -0.67
N THR A 24 -15.64 4.67 0.35
CA THR A 24 -16.35 5.87 0.85
C THR A 24 -15.66 7.18 0.44
N ALA A 25 -14.50 7.12 -0.21
CA ALA A 25 -13.75 8.28 -0.63
C ALA A 25 -14.38 8.95 -1.86
N GLN A 26 -14.17 10.26 -2.00
CA GLN A 26 -14.59 10.97 -3.21
C GLN A 26 -13.72 10.56 -4.39
N THR A 27 -14.25 10.64 -5.62
CA THR A 27 -13.50 10.31 -6.84
C THR A 27 -12.19 11.08 -6.94
N SER A 28 -12.17 12.36 -6.54
CA SER A 28 -10.95 13.19 -6.51
C SER A 28 -9.88 12.65 -5.56
N ASP A 29 -10.28 12.10 -4.42
CA ASP A 29 -9.35 11.52 -3.44
C ASP A 29 -8.77 10.20 -3.96
N LEU A 30 -9.58 9.40 -4.67
CA LEU A 30 -9.14 8.16 -5.32
C LEU A 30 -8.13 8.43 -6.44
N ILE A 31 -8.39 9.46 -7.27
CA ILE A 31 -7.46 9.91 -8.30
C ILE A 31 -6.16 10.41 -7.66
N GLY A 32 -6.26 11.25 -6.61
CA GLY A 32 -5.08 11.75 -5.88
C GLY A 32 -4.25 10.61 -5.27
N ALA A 33 -4.92 9.60 -4.70
CA ALA A 33 -4.26 8.41 -4.17
C ALA A 33 -3.54 7.62 -5.26
N GLY A 34 -4.15 7.45 -6.44
CA GLY A 34 -3.53 6.78 -7.60
C GLY A 34 -2.26 7.49 -8.07
N LEU A 35 -2.29 8.83 -8.21
CA LEU A 35 -1.11 9.62 -8.59
C LEU A 35 0.03 9.48 -7.56
N VAL A 36 -0.31 9.48 -6.27
CA VAL A 36 0.67 9.30 -5.18
C VAL A 36 1.26 7.90 -5.21
N ILE A 37 0.45 6.88 -5.47
CA ILE A 37 0.91 5.49 -5.64
C ILE A 37 1.90 5.40 -6.80
N ASP A 38 1.60 6.00 -7.94
CA ASP A 38 2.48 5.95 -9.12
C ASP A 38 3.86 6.56 -8.81
N VAL A 39 3.88 7.74 -8.16
CA VAL A 39 5.12 8.42 -7.77
C VAL A 39 5.91 7.57 -6.76
N LEU A 40 5.25 7.07 -5.72
CA LEU A 40 5.89 6.28 -4.67
C LEU A 40 6.43 4.95 -5.19
N HIS A 41 5.64 4.24 -5.99
CA HIS A 41 6.00 2.95 -6.55
C HIS A 41 7.15 3.10 -7.56
N SER A 42 7.09 4.10 -8.44
CA SER A 42 8.20 4.40 -9.36
C SER A 42 9.49 4.75 -8.60
N SER A 43 9.40 5.60 -7.57
CA SER A 43 10.55 5.94 -6.73
C SER A 43 11.11 4.72 -6.00
N PHE A 44 10.24 3.84 -5.49
CA PHE A 44 10.63 2.62 -4.80
C PHE A 44 11.39 1.68 -5.74
N LEU A 45 10.87 1.43 -6.95
CA LEU A 45 11.52 0.57 -7.93
C LEU A 45 12.86 1.15 -8.39
N LYS A 46 12.98 2.48 -8.53
CA LYS A 46 14.25 3.13 -8.86
C LYS A 46 15.29 2.97 -7.76
N GLU A 47 14.87 2.99 -6.49
CA GLU A 47 15.77 2.88 -5.34
C GLU A 47 16.19 1.42 -5.05
N PHE A 48 15.24 0.49 -5.11
CA PHE A 48 15.45 -0.88 -4.63
C PHE A 48 15.40 -1.95 -5.72
N GLY A 49 14.89 -1.65 -6.91
CA GLY A 49 14.70 -2.61 -8.00
C GLY A 49 13.38 -3.38 -7.87
N SER A 50 13.23 -4.14 -6.78
CA SER A 50 12.02 -4.93 -6.51
C SER A 50 11.67 -4.98 -5.02
N ILE A 51 10.46 -5.45 -4.72
CA ILE A 51 10.04 -5.67 -3.32
C ILE A 51 10.87 -6.78 -2.64
N SER A 52 11.30 -7.79 -3.40
CA SER A 52 12.16 -8.86 -2.90
C SER A 52 13.55 -8.31 -2.56
N ASP A 53 14.13 -7.50 -3.45
CA ASP A 53 15.42 -6.85 -3.20
C ASP A 53 15.36 -5.91 -1.99
N PHE A 54 14.25 -5.18 -1.82
CA PHE A 54 14.01 -4.36 -0.63
C PHE A 54 13.97 -5.20 0.66
N CYS A 55 13.23 -6.31 0.68
CA CYS A 55 13.15 -7.18 1.85
C CYS A 55 14.50 -7.82 2.21
N ASN A 56 15.41 -7.95 1.24
CA ASN A 56 16.78 -8.42 1.45
C ASN A 56 17.76 -7.30 1.90
N ARG A 57 17.34 -6.03 1.92
CA ARG A 57 18.17 -4.92 2.42
C ARG A 57 18.34 -4.98 3.93
N SER A 58 19.34 -4.26 4.44
CA SER A 58 19.56 -4.15 5.88
C SER A 58 18.33 -3.56 6.58
N ARG A 59 18.13 -3.92 7.85
CA ARG A 59 16.99 -3.41 8.61
C ARG A 59 16.98 -1.88 8.70
N SER A 60 18.16 -1.27 8.78
CA SER A 60 18.32 0.19 8.77
C SER A 60 17.83 0.83 7.46
N GLU A 61 18.14 0.25 6.30
CA GLU A 61 17.62 0.73 5.01
C GLU A 61 16.09 0.62 4.95
N GLN A 62 15.56 -0.53 5.38
CA GLN A 62 14.11 -0.78 5.40
C GLN A 62 13.37 0.22 6.31
N ASP A 63 13.85 0.41 7.54
CA ASP A 63 13.28 1.37 8.50
C ASP A 63 13.46 2.82 8.02
N GLY A 64 14.56 3.12 7.34
CA GLY A 64 14.79 4.41 6.69
C GLY A 64 13.73 4.72 5.62
N TYR A 65 13.41 3.76 4.76
CA TYR A 65 12.34 3.91 3.78
C TYR A 65 10.97 4.11 4.45
N MET A 66 10.63 3.26 5.43
CA MET A 66 9.36 3.35 6.15
C MET A 66 9.21 4.70 6.88
N SER A 67 10.30 5.24 7.42
CA SER A 67 10.32 6.57 8.06
C SER A 67 10.06 7.69 7.05
N ARG A 68 10.61 7.60 5.83
CA ARG A 68 10.30 8.57 4.76
C ARG A 68 8.85 8.49 4.33
N LEU A 69 8.32 7.28 4.17
CA LEU A 69 6.93 7.05 3.80
C LEU A 69 5.95 7.59 4.86
N ALA A 70 6.25 7.38 6.15
CA ALA A 70 5.43 7.86 7.26
C ALA A 70 5.29 9.40 7.28
N LYS A 71 6.33 10.15 6.86
CA LYS A 71 6.26 11.61 6.74
C LYS A 71 5.22 12.07 5.72
N LEU A 72 4.99 11.28 4.67
CA LEU A 72 4.01 11.59 3.64
C LEU A 72 2.57 11.34 4.12
N GLN A 73 2.37 10.40 5.04
CA GLN A 73 1.04 10.09 5.59
C GLN A 73 0.40 11.25 6.37
N GLY A 74 1.19 12.26 6.77
CA GLY A 74 0.71 13.49 7.40
C GLY A 74 0.01 14.48 6.44
N HIS A 75 0.14 14.29 5.13
CA HIS A 75 -0.48 15.17 4.14
C HIS A 75 -1.82 14.58 3.65
N GLY A 76 -2.93 15.25 3.98
CA GLY A 76 -4.30 14.73 3.79
C GLY A 76 -4.62 14.19 2.39
N LYS A 77 -4.13 14.84 1.33
CA LYS A 77 -4.36 14.41 -0.08
C LYS A 77 -3.52 13.19 -0.49
N THR A 78 -2.44 12.90 0.23
CA THR A 78 -1.53 11.78 -0.09
C THR A 78 -1.72 10.58 0.82
N LYS A 79 -2.48 10.76 1.90
CA LYS A 79 -2.62 9.78 2.98
C LYS A 79 -3.07 8.41 2.48
N LEU A 80 -4.11 8.34 1.67
CA LEU A 80 -4.66 7.06 1.23
C LEU A 80 -3.67 6.27 0.36
N GLY A 81 -3.01 6.93 -0.60
CA GLY A 81 -1.98 6.30 -1.43
C GLY A 81 -0.75 5.88 -0.63
N ALA A 82 -0.28 6.72 0.29
CA ALA A 82 0.85 6.41 1.17
C ALA A 82 0.53 5.29 2.18
N ASP A 83 -0.69 5.23 2.71
CA ASP A 83 -1.15 4.17 3.61
C ASP A 83 -1.23 2.82 2.86
N LEU A 84 -1.68 2.81 1.60
CA LEU A 84 -1.71 1.61 0.75
C LEU A 84 -0.30 1.12 0.39
N MET A 85 0.59 2.03 -0.02
CA MET A 85 2.00 1.70 -0.26
C MET A 85 2.67 1.13 0.99
N GLY A 86 2.41 1.73 2.15
CA GLY A 86 2.96 1.28 3.42
C GLY A 86 2.46 -0.12 3.80
N LEU A 87 1.17 -0.41 3.57
CA LEU A 87 0.63 -1.74 3.79
C LEU A 87 1.27 -2.77 2.85
N TRP A 88 1.46 -2.44 1.57
CA TRP A 88 2.10 -3.32 0.60
C TRP A 88 3.53 -3.69 1.03
N VAL A 89 4.32 -2.71 1.48
CA VAL A 89 5.67 -2.94 1.97
C VAL A 89 5.69 -3.73 3.28
N ILE A 90 4.87 -3.35 4.27
CA ILE A 90 4.82 -4.04 5.57
C ILE A 90 4.39 -5.49 5.39
N ALA A 91 3.40 -5.77 4.53
CA ALA A 91 2.93 -7.12 4.27
C ALA A 91 4.05 -8.00 3.67
N ALA A 92 4.86 -7.44 2.76
CA ALA A 92 6.02 -8.13 2.20
C ALA A 92 7.09 -8.45 3.26
N GLN A 93 7.37 -7.51 4.17
CA GLN A 93 8.37 -7.69 5.24
C GLN A 93 8.04 -8.80 6.24
N ILE A 94 6.77 -9.20 6.34
CA ILE A 94 6.30 -10.23 7.27
C ILE A 94 5.78 -11.49 6.57
N ASP A 95 6.07 -11.64 5.27
CA ASP A 95 5.59 -12.73 4.42
C ASP A 95 4.05 -12.92 4.39
N ASP A 96 3.28 -11.83 4.56
CA ASP A 96 1.82 -11.84 4.37
C ASP A 96 1.48 -11.59 2.89
N VAL A 97 1.77 -12.60 2.07
CA VAL A 97 1.60 -12.57 0.61
C VAL A 97 0.15 -12.24 0.22
N ASP A 98 -0.84 -12.81 0.92
CA ASP A 98 -2.26 -12.57 0.65
C ASP A 98 -2.62 -11.09 0.80
N THR A 99 -2.16 -10.44 1.88
CA THR A 99 -2.43 -9.01 2.09
C THR A 99 -1.64 -8.15 1.13
N GLN A 100 -0.39 -8.53 0.83
CA GLN A 100 0.45 -7.83 -0.13
C GLN A 100 -0.20 -7.81 -1.53
N CYS A 101 -0.64 -8.96 -2.04
CA CYS A 101 -1.30 -9.08 -3.35
C CYS A 101 -2.56 -8.22 -3.41
N LYS A 102 -3.42 -8.28 -2.40
CA LYS A 102 -4.66 -7.48 -2.36
C LYS A 102 -4.39 -5.98 -2.24
N ALA A 103 -3.35 -5.58 -1.50
CA ALA A 103 -2.94 -4.18 -1.46
C ALA A 103 -2.47 -3.71 -2.86
N ALA A 104 -1.68 -4.53 -3.56
CA ALA A 104 -1.23 -4.26 -4.92
C ALA A 104 -2.39 -4.16 -5.92
N GLU A 105 -3.41 -5.02 -5.82
CA GLU A 105 -4.63 -4.94 -6.64
C GLU A 105 -5.38 -3.63 -6.44
N VAL A 106 -5.54 -3.20 -5.18
CA VAL A 106 -6.17 -1.90 -4.87
C VAL A 106 -5.32 -0.76 -5.41
N MET A 107 -4.00 -0.81 -5.23
CA MET A 107 -3.07 0.18 -5.78
C MET A 107 -3.18 0.29 -7.30
N ALA A 108 -3.21 -0.84 -8.01
CA ALA A 108 -3.35 -0.89 -9.46
C ALA A 108 -4.69 -0.34 -9.95
N LEU A 109 -5.78 -0.61 -9.22
CA LEU A 109 -7.09 -0.03 -9.53
C LEU A 109 -7.06 1.51 -9.44
N LEU A 110 -6.49 2.05 -8.37
CA LEU A 110 -6.40 3.51 -8.18
C LEU A 110 -5.47 4.17 -9.19
N SER A 111 -4.32 3.54 -9.49
CA SER A 111 -3.40 3.99 -10.54
C SER A 111 -4.11 4.05 -11.90
N ARG A 112 -4.83 3.00 -12.31
CA ARG A 112 -5.59 2.99 -13.57
C ARG A 112 -6.64 4.11 -13.61
N GLN A 113 -7.38 4.29 -12.52
CA GLN A 113 -8.38 5.34 -12.41
C GLN A 113 -7.75 6.75 -12.53
N ALA A 114 -6.59 6.97 -11.91
CA ALA A 114 -5.87 8.24 -11.99
C ALA A 114 -5.36 8.54 -13.42
N ASN A 115 -4.98 7.49 -14.16
CA ASN A 115 -4.47 7.59 -15.53
C ASN A 115 -5.58 7.53 -16.60
N GLY A 116 -6.86 7.57 -16.21
CA GLY A 116 -8.00 7.53 -17.15
C GLY A 116 -8.17 6.20 -17.89
N VAL A 117 -7.53 5.13 -17.41
CA VAL A 117 -7.67 3.78 -17.96
C VAL A 117 -8.97 3.19 -17.42
N LYS A 118 -9.91 2.86 -18.32
CA LYS A 118 -11.17 2.21 -17.92
C LYS A 118 -10.88 0.85 -17.25
N PRO A 119 -11.63 0.50 -16.19
CA PRO A 119 -11.44 -0.74 -15.43
C PRO A 119 -11.65 -1.99 -16.28
#